data_AF-A0A7G5C5G4-F1
#
_entry.id   AF-A0A7G5C5G4-F1
#
_cell.length_a   1.000
_cell.length_b   1.000
_cell.length_c   1.000
_cell.angle_alpha   90.00
_cell.angle_beta   90.00
_cell.angle_gamma   90.00
#
_symmetry.space_group_name_H-M   'P 1'
#
loop_
_entity.id
_entity.type
_entity.pdbx_description
1 polymer ?
#
loop_
_entity_poly.entity_id
_entity_poly.type
_entity_poly.pdbx_seq_one_letter_code
_entity_poly.pdbx_strand_id
1 'polypeptide(L)'
;MKSINELVKEAHQNAINKGWYEEPHSFGEVIALMHSELSEALEDHRNGRGLTEIWYENKELKTRLHSPVSADCKPCGIPTELADTVIRIFNFCGHVGIDLEAVIHEKMAYNATRPKRHGGKVL
;
A
#
# COMPACT_ATOMS: atom_id res chain seq x y z
N MET A 1 15.73 -5.54 -9.85
CA MET A 1 14.41 -5.13 -9.30
C MET A 1 13.88 -6.34 -8.55
N LYS A 2 13.28 -6.16 -7.36
CA LYS A 2 12.76 -7.27 -6.54
C LYS A 2 11.48 -7.86 -7.15
N SER A 3 11.24 -9.15 -6.97
CA SER A 3 9.95 -9.78 -7.31
C SER A 3 8.86 -9.40 -6.29
N ILE A 4 7.59 -9.68 -6.61
CA ILE A 4 6.49 -9.45 -5.66
C ILE A 4 6.70 -10.29 -4.40
N ASN A 5 7.08 -11.56 -4.55
CA ASN A 5 7.35 -12.43 -3.41
C ASN A 5 8.54 -11.96 -2.56
N GLU A 6 9.56 -11.32 -3.15
CA GLU A 6 10.63 -10.70 -2.39
C GLU A 6 10.15 -9.47 -1.59
N LEU A 7 9.29 -8.64 -2.19
CA LEU A 7 8.67 -7.49 -1.51
C LEU A 7 7.72 -7.92 -0.38
N VAL A 8 6.96 -9.00 -0.58
CA VAL A 8 6.12 -9.63 0.45
C VAL A 8 6.95 -10.05 1.66
N LYS A 9 8.06 -10.77 1.41
CA LYS A 9 8.98 -11.20 2.48
C LYS A 9 9.58 -10.01 3.23
N GLU A 10 10.01 -8.98 2.52
CA GLU A 10 10.60 -7.79 3.13
C GLU A 10 9.59 -6.99 3.96
N ALA A 11 8.38 -6.74 3.44
CA ALA A 11 7.32 -6.05 4.17
C ALA A 11 6.96 -6.80 5.46
N HIS A 12 6.81 -8.12 5.37
CA HIS A 12 6.50 -8.95 6.53
C HIS A 12 7.65 -8.98 7.55
N GLN A 13 8.89 -9.16 7.10
CA GLN A 13 10.05 -9.16 8.00
C GLN A 13 10.22 -7.81 8.70
N ASN A 14 9.99 -6.70 8.00
CA ASN A 14 10.00 -5.37 8.61
C ASN A 14 8.93 -5.24 9.69
N ALA A 15 7.73 -5.78 9.46
CA ALA A 15 6.67 -5.75 10.46
C ALA A 15 7.02 -6.58 11.71
N ILE A 16 7.62 -7.78 11.53
CA ILE A 16 8.17 -8.59 12.64
C ILE A 16 9.22 -7.80 13.42
N ASN A 17 10.20 -7.20 12.74
CA ASN A 17 11.29 -6.47 13.37
C ASN A 17 10.82 -5.23 14.16
N LYS A 18 9.60 -4.75 13.88
CA LYS A 18 8.96 -3.62 14.56
C LYS A 18 8.00 -4.05 15.68
N GLY A 19 7.91 -5.36 15.98
CA GLY A 19 7.11 -5.88 17.09
C GLY A 19 5.61 -5.99 16.79
N TRP A 20 5.17 -5.79 15.53
CA TRP A 20 3.74 -5.79 15.18
C TRP A 20 3.05 -7.16 15.31
N TYR A 21 3.80 -8.22 15.60
CA TYR A 21 3.30 -9.57 15.81
C TYR A 21 3.52 -10.08 17.26
N GLU A 22 3.98 -9.23 18.17
CA GLU A 22 3.97 -9.54 19.61
C GLU A 22 2.54 -9.59 20.15
N GLU A 23 1.68 -8.69 19.67
CA GLU A 23 0.22 -8.71 19.84
C GLU A 23 -0.44 -8.63 18.45
N PRO A 24 -0.76 -9.77 17.82
CA PRO A 24 -1.22 -9.79 16.44
C PRO A 24 -2.65 -9.23 16.31
N HIS A 25 -2.83 -8.37 15.31
CA HIS A 25 -4.13 -7.84 14.92
C HIS A 25 -5.05 -8.95 14.38
N SER A 26 -6.34 -8.84 14.65
CA SER A 26 -7.37 -9.62 13.96
C SER A 26 -7.43 -9.28 12.47
N PHE A 27 -7.99 -10.19 11.67
CA PHE A 27 -8.16 -9.93 10.24
C PHE A 27 -8.99 -8.66 9.96
N GLY A 28 -10.01 -8.37 10.78
CA GLY A 28 -10.82 -7.17 10.65
C GLY A 28 -10.03 -5.88 10.85
N GLU A 29 -9.14 -5.86 11.85
CA GLU A 29 -8.24 -4.72 12.11
C GLU A 29 -7.23 -4.55 10.98
N VAL A 30 -6.67 -5.64 10.47
CA VAL A 30 -5.77 -5.60 9.30
C VAL A 30 -6.45 -4.97 8.09
N ILE A 31 -7.71 -5.33 7.81
CA ILE A 31 -8.50 -4.71 6.73
C ILE A 31 -8.74 -3.22 7.03
N ALA A 32 -9.11 -2.85 8.26
CA ALA A 32 -9.32 -1.45 8.63
C ALA A 32 -8.06 -0.59 8.42
N LEU A 33 -6.88 -1.13 8.73
CA LEU A 33 -5.59 -0.48 8.47
C LEU A 33 -5.26 -0.33 6.98
N MET A 34 -5.75 -1.20 6.10
CA MET A 34 -5.61 -0.98 4.65
C MET A 34 -6.56 0.13 4.17
N HIS A 35 -7.76 0.18 4.75
CA HIS A 35 -8.74 1.21 4.47
C HIS A 35 -8.28 2.61 4.93
N SER A 36 -7.50 2.72 6.02
CA SER A 36 -6.97 4.01 6.47
C SER A 36 -6.04 4.63 5.42
N GLU A 37 -5.13 3.87 4.80
CA GLU A 37 -4.23 4.42 3.77
C GLU A 37 -4.99 4.87 2.52
N LEU A 38 -6.00 4.11 2.10
CA LEU A 38 -6.88 4.55 1.02
C LEU A 38 -7.64 5.83 1.38
N SER A 39 -7.95 6.03 2.67
CA SER A 39 -8.56 7.25 3.16
C SER A 39 -7.56 8.42 3.16
N GLU A 40 -6.29 8.20 3.51
CA GLU A 40 -5.22 9.20 3.39
C GLU A 40 -5.01 9.64 1.92
N ALA A 41 -5.03 8.70 0.97
CA ALA A 41 -5.00 9.01 -0.45
C ALA A 41 -6.19 9.89 -0.87
N LEU A 42 -7.39 9.59 -0.36
CA LEU A 42 -8.59 10.39 -0.63
C LEU A 42 -8.49 11.78 0.03
N GLU A 43 -7.91 11.89 1.22
CA GLU A 43 -7.69 13.18 1.89
C GLU A 43 -6.76 14.08 1.10
N ASP A 44 -5.66 13.56 0.55
CA ASP A 44 -4.77 14.34 -0.30
C ASP A 44 -5.47 14.82 -1.58
N HIS A 45 -6.29 13.98 -2.21
CA HIS A 45 -7.13 14.40 -3.33
C HIS A 45 -8.11 15.52 -2.93
N ARG A 46 -8.76 15.42 -1.76
CA ARG A 46 -9.67 16.46 -1.25
C ARG A 46 -8.94 17.77 -0.93
N ASN A 47 -7.66 17.68 -0.58
CA ASN A 47 -6.78 18.83 -0.39
C ASN A 47 -6.23 19.41 -1.70
N GLY A 48 -6.69 18.93 -2.87
CA GLY A 48 -6.32 19.45 -4.19
C GLY A 48 -4.94 19.02 -4.67
N ARG A 49 -4.37 17.95 -4.10
CA ARG A 49 -3.08 17.39 -4.53
C ARG A 49 -3.17 16.73 -5.90
N GLY A 50 -2.07 16.77 -6.63
CA GLY A 50 -1.96 16.07 -7.91
C GLY A 50 -1.94 14.55 -7.71
N LEU A 51 -2.61 13.81 -8.60
CA LEU A 51 -2.65 12.34 -8.57
C LEU A 51 -1.26 11.67 -8.64
N THR A 52 -0.28 12.36 -9.20
CA THR A 52 1.11 11.91 -9.34
C THR A 52 2.08 12.69 -8.46
N GLU A 53 1.58 13.61 -7.63
CA GLU A 53 2.40 14.44 -6.77
C GLU A 53 2.90 13.62 -5.57
N ILE A 54 4.22 13.64 -5.36
CA ILE A 54 4.84 13.17 -4.13
C ILE A 54 5.38 14.41 -3.42
N TRP A 55 5.02 14.53 -2.15
CA TRP A 55 5.53 15.57 -1.25
C TRP A 55 6.15 14.90 -0.02
N TYR A 56 6.90 15.66 0.77
CA TYR A 56 7.63 15.10 1.90
C TYR A 56 7.28 15.84 3.18
N GLU A 57 7.03 15.08 4.24
CA GLU A 57 6.80 15.59 5.59
C GLU A 57 8.06 15.39 6.44
N ASN A 58 8.55 16.47 7.05
CA ASN A 58 9.55 16.39 8.11
C ASN A 58 8.84 16.54 9.47
N LYS A 59 8.99 15.54 10.35
CA LYS A 59 8.31 15.48 11.67
C LYS A 59 8.60 16.67 12.57
N GLU A 60 9.78 17.27 12.46
CA GLU A 60 10.19 18.42 13.27
C GLU A 60 9.67 19.72 12.69
N LEU A 61 9.74 19.88 11.38
CA LEU A 61 9.38 21.11 10.71
C LEU A 61 7.86 21.25 10.51
N LYS A 62 7.11 20.13 10.47
CA LYS A 62 5.67 20.08 10.09
C LYS A 62 5.38 20.88 8.80
N THR A 63 6.39 21.00 7.94
CA THR A 63 6.30 21.69 6.67
C THR A 63 6.35 20.67 5.54
N ARG A 64 5.74 21.04 4.42
CA ARG A 64 5.68 20.23 3.22
C ARG A 64 6.82 20.62 2.30
N LEU A 65 7.54 19.63 1.80
CA LEU A 65 8.68 19.82 0.91
C LEU A 65 8.43 19.12 -0.43
N HIS A 66 8.93 19.70 -1.52
CA HIS A 66 8.84 19.12 -2.87
C HIS A 66 10.03 18.21 -3.22
N SER A 67 10.96 18.03 -2.27
CA SER A 67 12.13 17.15 -2.36
C SER A 67 12.54 16.77 -0.95
N PRO A 68 13.07 15.56 -0.70
CA PRO A 68 13.56 15.20 0.62
C PRO A 68 14.81 16.03 0.95
N VAL A 69 14.81 16.67 2.11
CA VAL A 69 15.97 17.46 2.60
C VAL A 69 16.80 16.70 3.64
N SER A 70 16.28 15.57 4.13
CA SER A 70 16.96 14.65 5.03
C SER A 70 16.35 13.24 4.91
N ALA A 71 17.03 12.24 5.46
CA ALA A 71 16.54 10.85 5.51
C ALA A 71 15.28 10.68 6.37
N ASP A 72 15.01 11.62 7.29
CA ASP A 72 13.86 11.58 8.20
C ASP A 72 12.57 12.12 7.58
N CYS A 73 12.62 12.54 6.31
CA CYS A 73 11.45 13.01 5.58
C CYS A 73 10.56 11.82 5.17
N LYS A 74 9.34 11.74 5.70
CA LYS A 74 8.33 10.76 5.25
C LYS A 74 7.86 11.15 3.85
N PRO A 75 7.93 10.25 2.85
CA PRO A 75 7.25 10.47 1.57
C PRO A 75 5.73 10.38 1.78
N CYS A 76 5.01 11.35 1.21
CA CYS A 76 3.57 11.52 1.30
C CYS A 76 2.99 11.83 -0.09
N GLY A 77 1.67 11.78 -0.25
CA GLY A 77 1.01 11.94 -1.54
C GLY A 77 0.12 10.75 -1.88
N ILE A 78 -0.83 10.97 -2.78
CA ILE A 78 -1.69 9.90 -3.33
C ILE A 78 -0.87 8.68 -3.80
N PRO A 79 0.26 8.83 -4.54
CA PRO A 79 1.07 7.69 -4.95
C PRO A 79 1.65 6.88 -3.78
N THR A 80 2.05 7.55 -2.69
CA THR A 80 2.70 6.90 -1.55
C THR A 80 1.68 6.17 -0.69
N GLU A 81 0.50 6.75 -0.49
CA GLU A 81 -0.57 6.10 0.28
C GLU A 81 -1.15 4.86 -0.44
N LEU A 82 -1.19 4.90 -1.78
CA LEU A 82 -1.48 3.70 -2.58
C LEU A 82 -0.39 2.64 -2.42
N ALA A 83 0.88 3.03 -2.36
CA ALA A 83 1.99 2.12 -2.11
C ALA A 83 1.92 1.53 -0.69
N ASP A 84 1.61 2.35 0.32
CA ASP A 84 1.44 1.90 1.71
C ASP A 84 0.28 0.89 1.84
N THR A 85 -0.83 1.10 1.11
CA THR A 85 -1.90 0.10 0.99
C THR A 85 -1.37 -1.25 0.47
N VAL A 86 -0.57 -1.22 -0.60
CA VAL A 86 0.03 -2.42 -1.20
C VAL A 86 1.02 -3.09 -0.22
N ILE A 87 1.83 -2.32 0.49
CA ILE A 87 2.78 -2.82 1.49
C ILE A 87 2.04 -3.50 2.66
N ARG A 88 0.88 -2.98 3.08
CA ARG A 88 0.04 -3.64 4.09
C ARG A 88 -0.50 -4.98 3.60
N ILE A 89 -0.93 -5.06 2.33
CA ILE A 89 -1.33 -6.32 1.70
C ILE A 89 -0.15 -7.29 1.66
N PHE A 90 1.04 -6.81 1.28
CA PHE A 90 2.26 -7.60 1.26
C PHE A 90 2.60 -8.19 2.63
N ASN A 91 2.60 -7.35 3.67
CA ASN A 91 2.83 -7.80 5.05
C ASN A 91 1.83 -8.89 5.46
N PHE A 92 0.53 -8.67 5.22
CA PHE A 92 -0.50 -9.66 5.55
C PHE A 92 -0.29 -10.97 4.80
N CYS A 93 -0.06 -10.92 3.49
CA CYS A 93 0.22 -12.11 2.67
C CYS A 93 1.45 -12.87 3.19
N GLY A 94 2.52 -12.17 3.56
CA GLY A 94 3.71 -12.78 4.14
C GLY A 94 3.41 -13.45 5.49
N HIS A 95 2.59 -12.82 6.32
CA HIS A 95 2.18 -13.37 7.63
C HIS A 95 1.38 -14.66 7.52
N VAL A 96 0.42 -14.72 6.60
CA VAL A 96 -0.47 -15.88 6.46
C VAL A 96 0.01 -16.90 5.40
N GLY A 97 1.15 -16.64 4.75
CA GLY A 97 1.75 -17.55 3.76
C GLY A 97 1.05 -17.57 2.40
N ILE A 98 0.44 -16.46 1.97
CA ILE A 98 -0.15 -16.33 0.63
C ILE A 98 0.96 -16.05 -0.40
N ASP A 99 1.05 -16.88 -1.42
CA ASP A 99 1.85 -16.60 -2.63
C ASP A 99 1.11 -15.58 -3.51
N LEU A 100 1.27 -14.31 -3.16
CA LEU A 100 0.57 -13.21 -3.81
C LEU A 100 0.96 -13.07 -5.29
N GLU A 101 2.22 -13.32 -5.63
CA GLU A 101 2.71 -13.27 -7.01
C GLU A 101 1.99 -14.30 -7.89
N ALA A 102 1.91 -15.56 -7.44
CA ALA A 102 1.18 -16.61 -8.14
C ALA A 102 -0.32 -16.28 -8.29
N VAL A 103 -0.97 -15.81 -7.21
CA VAL A 103 -2.39 -15.45 -7.23
C VAL A 103 -2.67 -14.27 -8.18
N ILE A 104 -1.78 -13.28 -8.24
CA ILE A 104 -1.87 -12.16 -9.19
C ILE A 104 -1.81 -12.70 -10.63
N HIS A 105 -0.82 -13.55 -10.95
CA HIS A 105 -0.69 -14.12 -12.29
C HIS A 105 -1.93 -14.91 -12.71
N GLU A 106 -2.43 -15.79 -11.83
CA GLU A 106 -3.65 -16.57 -12.10
C GLU A 106 -4.86 -15.64 -12.31
N LYS A 107 -5.03 -14.65 -11.43
CA LYS A 107 -6.17 -13.73 -11.49
C LYS A 107 -6.13 -12.84 -12.73
N MET A 108 -4.95 -12.37 -13.13
CA MET A 108 -4.76 -11.58 -14.36
C MET A 108 -5.03 -12.41 -15.61
N ALA A 109 -4.54 -13.66 -15.66
CA ALA A 109 -4.82 -14.58 -16.76
C ALA A 109 -6.33 -14.83 -16.92
N TYR A 110 -7.02 -15.10 -15.80
CA TYR A 110 -8.48 -15.23 -15.82
C TYR A 110 -9.18 -13.92 -16.22
N ASN A 111 -8.77 -12.77 -15.70
CA ASN A 111 -9.38 -11.48 -16.05
C ASN A 111 -9.25 -11.16 -17.55
N ALA A 112 -8.17 -11.58 -18.20
CA ALA A 112 -7.98 -11.43 -19.64
C ALA A 112 -8.97 -12.25 -20.49
N THR A 113 -9.55 -13.32 -19.92
CA THR A 113 -10.61 -14.11 -20.57
C THR A 113 -12.00 -13.46 -20.50
N ARG A 114 -12.18 -12.43 -19.66
CA ARG A 114 -13.49 -11.81 -19.47
C ARG A 114 -13.91 -11.00 -20.70
N PRO A 115 -15.21 -11.01 -21.06
CA PRO A 115 -15.69 -10.15 -22.11
C PRO A 115 -15.55 -8.67 -21.70
N LYS A 116 -15.45 -7.79 -22.70
CA LYS A 116 -15.39 -6.34 -22.50
C LYS A 116 -16.57 -5.89 -21.63
N ARG A 117 -16.29 -5.20 -20.51
CA ARG A 117 -17.29 -4.73 -19.53
C ARG A 117 -18.14 -5.85 -18.91
N HIS A 118 -17.53 -6.99 -18.59
CA HIS A 118 -18.18 -8.02 -17.77
C HIS A 118 -18.70 -7.44 -16.44
N GLY A 119 -19.97 -7.69 -16.11
CA GLY A 119 -20.61 -7.20 -14.88
C GLY A 119 -21.49 -5.95 -15.04
N GLY A 120 -21.69 -5.42 -16.26
CA GLY A 120 -22.74 -4.44 -16.55
C GLY A 120 -22.61 -3.08 -15.86
N LYS A 121 -21.47 -2.76 -15.24
CA LYS A 121 -21.28 -1.47 -14.57
C LYS A 121 -21.10 -0.35 -15.62
N VAL A 122 -22.12 0.48 -15.73
CA VAL A 122 -22.13 1.70 -16.54
C VAL A 122 -21.57 2.82 -15.67
N LEU A 123 -20.23 2.89 -15.60
CA LEU A 123 -19.46 3.84 -14.79
C LEU A 123 -19.57 3.63 -13.27
#